data_AF-A0AAW2R162-F1
#
_entry.id   AF-A0AAW2R162-F1
#
_cell.length_a   1.000
_cell.length_b   1.000
_cell.length_c   1.000
_cell.angle_alpha   90.00
_cell.angle_beta   90.00
_cell.angle_gamma   90.00
#
_symmetry.space_group_name_H-M   'P 1'
#
loop_
_entity.id
_entity.type
_entity.pdbx_description
1 polymer ?
#
loop_
_entity_poly.entity_id
_entity_poly.type
_entity_poly.pdbx_seq_one_letter_code
_entity_poly.pdbx_strand_id
1 'polypeptide(L)'
;MARTKQTARKSTRRRPSVAEAGPSTSTPQPSPRRSPRSPRTAPASRKDGQAKKKRRNRPGTVALREIRKYQKSCNLLIPAAPFIRTVKEISFQYSPSIARWQAEALVALQEAAEDYIVQLFEEAMMCAIHAKRVTLILSFHGRQLVLKDA
;
A
#
# COMPACT_ATOMS: atom_id res chain seq x y z
N MET A 1 7.85 57.95 -15.51
CA MET A 1 8.19 57.97 -14.07
C MET A 1 8.31 56.51 -13.61
N ALA A 2 9.53 55.96 -13.47
CA ALA A 2 10.32 55.87 -12.23
C ALA A 2 9.62 55.00 -11.15
N ARG A 3 10.23 54.10 -10.38
CA ARG A 3 11.55 53.46 -10.29
C ARG A 3 11.38 52.35 -9.22
N THR A 4 12.01 51.20 -9.46
CA THR A 4 12.53 50.14 -8.58
C THR A 4 12.30 50.22 -7.05
N LYS A 5 11.99 49.08 -6.41
CA LYS A 5 12.66 48.65 -5.15
C LYS A 5 12.87 47.13 -5.08
N GLN A 6 14.14 46.74 -5.04
CA GLN A 6 14.67 45.42 -4.65
C GLN A 6 14.81 45.33 -3.12
N THR A 7 14.76 44.11 -2.56
CA THR A 7 15.59 43.62 -1.43
C THR A 7 15.74 42.08 -1.59
N ALA A 8 16.90 41.54 -1.99
CA ALA A 8 18.00 40.94 -1.18
C ALA A 8 17.57 39.82 -0.21
N ARG A 9 18.23 38.67 0.01
CA ARG A 9 19.28 37.81 -0.62
C ARG A 9 19.47 36.62 0.37
N LYS A 10 20.24 35.58 -0.04
CA LYS A 10 20.85 34.47 0.78
C LYS A 10 20.02 33.17 0.74
N SER A 11 20.54 31.96 0.49
CA SER A 11 21.88 31.38 0.65
C SER A 11 21.98 30.07 -0.17
N THR A 12 23.02 29.88 -0.99
CA THR A 12 23.62 28.54 -1.16
C THR A 12 25.11 28.69 -1.35
N ARG A 13 25.82 28.27 -0.31
CA ARG A 13 27.26 28.10 -0.16
C ARG A 13 27.77 27.02 -1.12
N ARG A 14 28.74 27.34 -1.97
CA ARG A 14 29.78 26.36 -2.37
C ARG A 14 31.08 27.09 -2.74
N ARG A 15 32.15 26.70 -2.05
CA ARG A 15 33.52 27.22 -2.15
C ARG A 15 34.20 26.81 -3.46
N PRO A 16 35.20 27.58 -3.95
CA PRO A 16 36.02 27.24 -5.11
C PRO A 16 37.32 26.53 -4.72
N SER A 17 37.92 25.81 -5.67
CA SER A 17 39.31 25.35 -5.63
C SER A 17 40.07 25.86 -6.86
N VAL A 18 40.93 26.86 -6.61
CA VAL A 18 42.33 27.06 -7.11
C VAL A 18 42.97 25.85 -7.83
N ALA A 19 43.98 25.93 -8.71
CA ALA A 19 44.75 26.93 -9.48
C ALA A 19 45.82 26.13 -10.29
N GLU A 20 46.63 26.81 -11.14
CA GLU A 20 47.89 26.40 -11.83
C GLU A 20 47.77 25.71 -13.21
N ALA A 21 48.18 26.27 -14.38
CA ALA A 21 49.48 26.82 -14.90
C ALA A 21 50.31 25.75 -15.67
N GLY A 22 50.16 25.59 -17.01
CA GLY A 22 51.03 26.13 -18.11
C GLY A 22 51.64 24.96 -18.96
N PRO A 23 52.42 25.14 -20.05
CA PRO A 23 52.33 26.06 -21.21
C PRO A 23 52.41 25.37 -22.62
N SER A 24 51.93 26.09 -23.66
CA SER A 24 52.25 26.10 -25.11
C SER A 24 52.89 24.90 -25.88
N THR A 25 52.31 24.53 -27.02
CA THR A 25 53.02 24.21 -28.30
C THR A 25 52.08 24.26 -29.52
N SER A 26 52.67 24.58 -30.67
CA SER A 26 52.14 25.15 -31.93
C SER A 26 51.78 24.16 -33.05
N THR A 27 50.84 24.49 -33.97
CA THR A 27 50.94 24.51 -35.48
C THR A 27 49.56 24.53 -36.21
N PRO A 28 49.47 24.94 -37.51
CA PRO A 28 48.35 25.74 -38.06
C PRO A 28 47.48 25.17 -39.23
N GLN A 29 46.23 25.68 -39.35
CA GLN A 29 45.32 25.87 -40.53
C GLN A 29 44.94 24.67 -41.47
N PRO A 30 43.90 24.73 -42.37
CA PRO A 30 42.84 25.74 -42.65
C PRO A 30 41.37 25.19 -42.74
N SER A 31 40.39 26.10 -42.81
CA SER A 31 38.92 25.90 -42.94
C SER A 31 38.47 25.21 -44.25
N PRO A 32 37.20 24.72 -44.42
CA PRO A 32 36.08 25.62 -44.74
C PRO A 32 34.66 25.16 -44.33
N ARG A 33 33.68 26.04 -44.63
CA ARG A 33 32.23 25.79 -44.81
C ARG A 33 31.29 25.95 -43.61
N ARG A 34 31.05 27.24 -43.33
CA ARG A 34 29.78 27.83 -42.91
C ARG A 34 28.60 27.19 -43.67
N SER A 35 27.68 26.55 -42.96
CA SER A 35 26.34 26.20 -43.46
C SER A 35 25.28 26.81 -42.52
N PRO A 36 24.20 27.40 -43.05
CA PRO A 36 23.28 28.20 -42.27
C PRO A 36 22.41 27.33 -41.37
N ARG A 37 22.25 27.79 -40.11
CA ARG A 37 21.35 27.22 -39.11
C ARG A 37 19.90 27.43 -39.59
N SER A 38 19.30 26.39 -40.15
CA SER A 38 17.86 26.38 -40.43
C SER A 38 17.08 26.11 -39.13
N PRO A 39 16.10 26.95 -38.75
CA PRO A 39 15.30 26.71 -37.55
C PRO A 39 14.27 25.63 -37.88
N ARG A 40 14.53 24.37 -37.51
CA ARG A 40 13.46 23.38 -37.44
C ARG A 40 12.62 23.66 -36.19
N THR A 41 11.60 24.49 -36.38
CA THR A 41 10.37 24.46 -35.59
C THR A 41 9.76 23.07 -35.81
N ALA A 42 10.17 22.09 -35.01
CA ALA A 42 9.47 20.82 -34.95
C ALA A 42 8.25 21.04 -34.05
N PRO A 43 7.01 20.82 -34.53
CA PRO A 43 5.87 20.79 -33.62
C PRO A 43 6.10 19.63 -32.66
N ALA A 44 6.06 19.92 -31.36
CA ALA A 44 5.94 18.90 -30.34
C ALA A 44 4.66 18.11 -30.67
N SER A 45 4.82 16.96 -31.33
CA SER A 45 3.77 15.97 -31.46
C SER A 45 3.45 15.50 -30.05
N ARG A 46 2.48 16.17 -29.43
CA ARG A 46 1.77 15.64 -28.28
C ARG A 46 1.25 14.28 -28.73
N LYS A 47 1.86 13.22 -28.20
CA LYS A 47 1.29 11.87 -28.32
C LYS A 47 0.03 11.86 -27.47
N ASP A 48 -1.03 12.44 -28.02
CA ASP A 48 -2.38 12.26 -27.54
C ASP A 48 -2.73 10.76 -27.65
N GLY A 49 -3.21 10.17 -26.55
CA GLY A 49 -4.04 8.98 -26.62
C GLY A 49 -3.44 7.61 -26.26
N GLN A 50 -2.25 7.48 -25.69
CA GLN A 50 -1.88 6.19 -25.06
C GLN A 50 -2.39 6.13 -23.61
N ALA A 51 -3.60 5.61 -23.44
CA ALA A 51 -4.14 5.26 -22.13
C ALA A 51 -3.12 4.40 -21.38
N LYS A 52 -2.54 4.93 -20.29
CA LYS A 52 -1.55 4.21 -19.48
C LYS A 52 -2.17 2.89 -19.02
N LYS A 53 -1.61 1.77 -19.45
CA LYS A 53 -2.07 0.43 -19.06
C LYS A 53 -2.14 0.35 -17.54
N LYS A 54 -3.31 -0.02 -17.00
CA LYS A 54 -3.53 -0.13 -15.55
C LYS A 54 -2.53 -1.15 -14.98
N ARG A 55 -1.59 -0.67 -14.17
CA ARG A 55 -0.53 -1.52 -13.61
C ARG A 55 -1.13 -2.39 -12.51
N ARG A 56 -0.94 -3.71 -12.60
CA ARG A 56 -1.34 -4.67 -11.56
C ARG A 56 -0.32 -4.64 -10.42
N ASN A 57 -0.81 -4.70 -9.18
CA ASN A 57 0.05 -4.85 -8.00
C ASN A 57 0.68 -6.25 -8.00
N ARG A 58 1.90 -6.38 -7.48
CA ARG A 58 2.52 -7.70 -7.27
C ARG A 58 1.72 -8.48 -6.20
N PRO A 59 1.63 -9.81 -6.29
CA PRO A 59 1.05 -10.64 -5.24
C PRO A 59 1.64 -10.28 -3.87
N GLY A 60 0.81 -10.29 -2.82
CA GLY A 60 1.21 -9.89 -1.46
C GLY A 60 1.28 -8.37 -1.22
N THR A 61 1.43 -7.52 -2.25
CA THR A 61 1.53 -6.06 -2.06
C THR A 61 0.27 -5.45 -1.47
N VAL A 62 -0.90 -5.93 -1.91
CA VAL A 62 -2.21 -5.46 -1.41
C VAL A 62 -2.45 -6.01 -0.01
N ALA A 63 -2.20 -7.31 0.20
CA ALA A 63 -2.36 -7.96 1.50
C ALA A 63 -1.51 -7.28 2.59
N LEU A 64 -0.23 -7.00 2.34
CA LEU A 64 0.65 -6.30 3.29
C LEU A 64 0.17 -4.88 3.61
N ARG A 65 -0.49 -4.22 2.65
CA ARG A 65 -1.07 -2.89 2.87
C ARG A 65 -2.32 -3.00 3.74
N GLU A 66 -3.17 -3.98 3.50
CA GLU A 66 -4.38 -4.25 4.29
C GLU A 66 -4.02 -4.63 5.72
N ILE A 67 -3.04 -5.52 5.93
CA ILE A 67 -2.54 -5.89 7.27
C ILE A 67 -2.13 -4.63 8.05
N ARG A 68 -1.29 -3.77 7.46
CA ARG A 68 -0.86 -2.53 8.11
C ARG A 68 -2.00 -1.55 8.36
N LYS A 69 -2.99 -1.51 7.47
CA LYS A 69 -4.17 -0.66 7.61
C LYS A 69 -5.00 -1.12 8.81
N TYR A 70 -5.32 -2.40 8.89
CA TYR A 70 -6.16 -2.96 9.94
C TYR A 70 -5.44 -3.02 11.29
N GLN A 71 -4.14 -3.28 11.33
CA GLN A 71 -3.37 -3.19 12.58
C GLN A 71 -3.26 -1.77 13.15
N LYS A 72 -3.45 -0.74 12.33
CA LYS A 72 -3.42 0.66 12.79
C LYS A 72 -4.77 1.11 13.38
N SER A 73 -5.86 0.41 13.09
CA SER A 73 -7.22 0.83 13.46
C SER A 73 -7.97 -0.31 14.12
N CYS A 74 -8.61 -0.06 15.25
CA CYS A 74 -9.42 -1.06 15.95
C CYS A 74 -10.91 -0.95 15.58
N ASN A 75 -11.23 -0.75 14.29
CA ASN A 75 -12.62 -0.68 13.84
C ASN A 75 -13.18 -2.10 13.65
N LEU A 76 -14.44 -2.31 14.03
CA LEU A 76 -15.16 -3.55 13.75
C LEU A 76 -15.21 -3.84 12.25
N LEU A 77 -14.84 -5.05 11.87
CA LEU A 77 -14.75 -5.51 10.48
C LEU A 77 -15.96 -6.32 10.05
N ILE A 78 -16.64 -6.99 10.99
CA ILE A 78 -17.85 -7.74 10.70
C ILE A 78 -19.02 -6.75 10.59
N PRO A 79 -19.83 -6.82 9.52
CA PRO A 79 -21.02 -5.98 9.44
C PRO A 79 -21.99 -6.30 10.59
N ALA A 80 -22.44 -5.28 11.31
CA ALA A 80 -23.26 -5.46 12.52
C ALA A 80 -24.61 -6.16 12.24
N ALA A 81 -25.25 -5.89 11.09
CA ALA A 81 -26.56 -6.46 10.76
C ALA A 81 -26.59 -8.00 10.70
N PRO A 82 -25.69 -8.68 9.95
CA PRO A 82 -25.63 -10.14 9.98
C PRO A 82 -25.17 -10.68 11.35
N PHE A 83 -24.24 -10.03 12.04
CA PHE A 83 -23.81 -10.45 13.38
C PHE A 83 -24.98 -10.49 14.37
N ILE A 84 -25.78 -9.42 14.41
CA ILE A 84 -26.96 -9.33 15.28
C ILE A 84 -28.00 -10.41 14.94
N ARG A 85 -28.20 -10.72 13.65
CA ARG A 85 -29.10 -11.81 13.24
C ARG A 85 -28.63 -13.14 13.79
N THR A 86 -27.34 -13.45 13.67
CA THR A 86 -26.74 -14.68 14.20
C THR A 86 -26.83 -14.76 15.72
N VAL A 87 -26.57 -13.68 16.45
CA VAL A 87 -26.72 -13.66 17.93
C VAL A 87 -28.17 -13.94 18.34
N LYS A 88 -29.14 -13.35 17.64
CA LYS A 88 -30.57 -13.59 17.90
C LYS A 88 -31.00 -15.01 17.54
N GLU A 89 -30.48 -15.57 16.46
CA GLU A 89 -30.73 -16.94 16.06
C GLU A 89 -30.22 -17.93 17.11
N ILE A 90 -28.96 -17.78 17.54
CA ILE A 90 -28.35 -18.63 18.57
C ILE A 90 -29.11 -18.51 19.89
N SER A 91 -29.38 -17.30 20.35
CA SER A 91 -30.08 -17.10 21.62
C SER A 91 -31.49 -17.67 21.62
N PHE A 92 -32.21 -17.59 20.50
CA PHE A 92 -33.52 -18.20 20.35
C PHE A 92 -33.49 -19.73 20.47
N GLN A 93 -32.42 -20.39 20.00
CA GLN A 93 -32.25 -21.84 20.13
C GLN A 93 -32.09 -22.30 21.58
N TYR A 94 -31.42 -21.51 22.43
CA TYR A 94 -31.13 -21.87 23.83
C TYR A 94 -32.16 -21.34 24.83
N SER A 95 -32.68 -20.14 24.61
CA SER A 95 -33.63 -19.50 25.52
C SER A 95 -34.60 -18.61 24.73
N PRO A 96 -35.73 -19.18 24.26
CA PRO A 96 -36.69 -18.44 23.44
C PRO A 96 -37.42 -17.32 24.21
N SER A 97 -37.31 -17.29 25.55
CA SER A 97 -37.88 -16.24 26.38
C SER A 97 -37.09 -14.92 26.33
N ILE A 98 -35.82 -14.94 25.90
CA ILE A 98 -34.95 -13.77 25.83
C ILE A 98 -35.02 -13.15 24.43
N ALA A 99 -36.05 -12.34 24.20
CA ALA A 99 -36.27 -11.68 22.90
C ALA A 99 -35.63 -10.28 22.80
N ARG A 100 -35.33 -9.64 23.93
CA ARG A 100 -34.83 -8.26 23.98
C ARG A 100 -33.34 -8.23 24.29
N TRP A 101 -32.62 -7.43 23.52
CA TRP A 101 -31.18 -7.25 23.63
C TRP A 101 -30.86 -5.77 23.82
N GLN A 102 -29.95 -5.49 24.75
CA GLN A 102 -29.37 -4.16 24.90
C GLN A 102 -28.42 -3.88 23.73
N ALA A 103 -28.43 -2.65 23.20
CA ALA A 103 -27.57 -2.28 22.08
C ALA A 103 -26.08 -2.43 22.44
N GLU A 104 -25.68 -1.97 23.62
CA GLU A 104 -24.30 -2.08 24.13
C GLU A 104 -23.85 -3.55 24.30
N ALA A 105 -24.75 -4.43 24.72
CA ALA A 105 -24.44 -5.85 24.86
C ALA A 105 -24.12 -6.50 23.51
N LEU A 106 -24.84 -6.12 22.45
CA LEU A 106 -24.57 -6.62 21.10
C LEU A 106 -23.22 -6.15 20.57
N VAL A 107 -22.83 -4.91 20.87
CA VAL A 107 -21.51 -4.37 20.50
C VAL A 107 -20.40 -5.08 21.27
N ALA A 108 -20.55 -5.24 22.59
CA ALA A 108 -19.57 -5.94 23.42
C ALA A 108 -19.36 -7.39 22.98
N LEU A 109 -20.45 -8.10 22.62
CA LEU A 109 -20.36 -9.44 22.05
C LEU A 109 -19.60 -9.44 20.72
N GLN A 110 -19.81 -8.44 19.89
CA GLN A 110 -19.11 -8.33 18.61
C GLN A 110 -17.61 -8.05 18.81
N GLU A 111 -17.27 -7.11 19.71
CA GLU A 111 -15.88 -6.80 20.05
C GLU A 111 -15.14 -8.03 20.55
N ALA A 112 -15.72 -8.77 21.51
CA ALA A 112 -15.13 -9.98 22.05
C ALA A 112 -14.97 -11.08 20.99
N ALA A 113 -15.96 -11.25 20.10
CA ALA A 113 -15.91 -12.23 19.04
C ALA A 113 -14.84 -11.91 17.99
N GLU A 114 -14.71 -10.65 17.59
CA GLU A 114 -13.68 -10.22 16.64
C GLU A 114 -12.27 -10.32 17.24
N ASP A 115 -12.09 -9.92 18.50
CA ASP A 115 -10.82 -10.03 19.22
C ASP A 115 -10.35 -11.49 19.31
N TYR A 116 -11.26 -12.40 19.69
CA TYR A 116 -10.97 -13.83 19.73
C TYR A 116 -10.52 -14.39 18.37
N ILE A 117 -11.18 -14.00 17.29
CA ILE A 117 -10.83 -14.47 15.94
C ILE A 117 -9.46 -13.91 15.51
N VAL A 118 -9.15 -12.65 15.85
CA VAL A 118 -7.84 -12.06 15.58
C VAL A 118 -6.74 -12.81 16.33
N GLN A 119 -6.92 -13.06 17.63
CA GLN A 119 -5.98 -13.83 18.44
C GLN A 119 -5.75 -15.23 17.87
N LEU A 120 -6.83 -15.93 17.49
CA LEU A 120 -6.75 -17.24 16.87
C LEU A 120 -5.93 -17.21 15.56
N PHE A 121 -6.09 -16.17 14.74
CA PHE A 121 -5.30 -16.02 13.52
C PHE A 121 -3.83 -15.72 13.78
N GLU A 122 -3.49 -14.99 14.84
CA GLU A 122 -2.10 -14.76 15.25
C GLU A 122 -1.42 -16.08 15.64
N GLU A 123 -2.07 -16.89 16.47
CA GLU A 123 -1.58 -18.21 16.88
C GLU A 123 -1.45 -19.17 15.67
N ALA A 124 -2.45 -19.17 14.78
CA ALA A 124 -2.40 -19.96 13.56
C ALA A 124 -1.27 -19.52 12.64
N MET A 125 -0.96 -18.22 12.58
CA MET A 125 0.13 -17.69 11.77
C MET A 125 1.50 -18.09 12.33
N MET A 126 1.65 -18.09 13.66
CA MET A 126 2.87 -18.61 14.31
C MET A 126 3.10 -20.09 13.96
N CYS A 127 2.04 -20.90 13.98
CA CYS A 127 2.11 -22.31 13.55
C CYS A 127 2.47 -22.46 12.07
N ALA A 128 1.93 -21.59 11.19
CA ALA A 128 2.25 -21.63 9.76
C ALA A 128 3.72 -21.28 9.49
N ILE A 129 4.25 -20.25 10.15
CA ILE A 129 5.66 -19.85 10.05
C ILE A 129 6.57 -20.96 10.58
N HIS A 130 6.20 -21.60 11.68
CA HIS A 130 6.92 -22.76 12.21
C HIS A 130 7.02 -23.89 11.17
N ALA A 131 5.95 -24.13 10.41
CA ALA A 131 5.93 -25.08 9.29
C ALA A 131 6.53 -24.54 7.97
N LYS A 132 7.25 -23.40 7.99
CA LYS A 132 7.84 -22.73 6.82
C LYS A 132 6.84 -22.35 5.73
N ARG A 133 5.59 -22.07 6.11
CA ARG A 133 4.50 -21.64 5.22
C ARG A 133 4.10 -20.20 5.52
N VAL A 134 3.56 -19.52 4.50
CA VAL A 134 3.00 -18.15 4.61
C VAL A 134 1.47 -18.16 4.49
N THR A 135 0.90 -19.26 4.00
CA THR A 135 -0.55 -19.44 3.85
C THR A 135 -1.07 -20.28 5.00
N LEU A 136 -2.08 -19.75 5.70
CA LEU A 136 -2.88 -20.50 6.66
C LEU A 136 -3.68 -21.57 5.91
N ILE A 137 -3.63 -22.80 6.41
CA ILE A 137 -4.38 -23.93 5.87
C ILE A 137 -5.03 -24.66 7.05
N LEU A 138 -6.23 -25.20 6.85
CA LEU A 138 -6.76 -26.21 7.75
C LEU A 138 -6.01 -27.51 7.46
N SER A 139 -5.03 -27.84 8.30
CA SER A 139 -4.42 -29.17 8.29
C SER A 139 -5.40 -30.16 8.93
N PHE A 140 -6.38 -30.64 8.17
CA PHE A 140 -7.08 -31.89 8.50
C PHE A 140 -6.17 -33.09 8.21
N HIS A 141 -5.08 -33.22 8.96
CA HIS A 141 -4.30 -34.44 8.98
C HIS A 141 -4.88 -35.33 10.09
N GLY A 142 -5.84 -36.20 9.74
CA GLY A 142 -6.27 -37.29 10.64
C GLY A 142 -7.76 -37.45 10.98
N ARG A 143 -8.69 -36.79 10.28
CA ARG A 143 -10.10 -37.22 10.31
C ARG A 143 -10.60 -37.44 8.89
N GLN A 144 -10.19 -38.59 8.33
CA GLN A 144 -11.10 -39.34 7.48
C GLN A 144 -12.37 -39.50 8.31
N LEU A 145 -13.40 -38.71 7.98
CA LEU A 145 -14.76 -39.01 8.39
C LEU A 145 -15.01 -40.43 7.90
N VAL A 146 -14.95 -41.39 8.82
CA VAL A 146 -15.62 -42.68 8.67
C VAL A 146 -17.11 -42.35 8.71
N LEU A 147 -17.59 -41.85 7.57
CA LEU A 147 -18.99 -41.77 7.20
C LEU A 147 -19.15 -42.73 6.02
N LYS A 148 -18.78 -43.97 6.28
CA LYS A 148 -19.22 -45.16 5.56
C LYS A 148 -19.61 -46.15 6.64
N ASP A 149 -20.85 -46.60 6.55
CA ASP A 149 -21.45 -47.73 7.26
C ASP A 149 -21.98 -47.46 8.67
N ALA A 150 -23.23 -46.98 8.72
CA ALA A 150 -24.29 -47.46 9.62
C ALA A 150 -25.65 -47.29 8.94
#